data_AF-A0AAN8P771-F1
#
_entry.id   AF-A0AAN8P771-F1
#
_cell.length_a   1.000
_cell.length_b   1.000
_cell.length_c   1.000
_cell.angle_alpha   90.00
_cell.angle_beta   90.00
_cell.angle_gamma   90.00
#
_symmetry.space_group_name_H-M   'P 1'
#
loop_
_entity.id
_entity.type
_entity.pdbx_description
1 polymer ?
#
loop_
_entity_poly.entity_id
_entity_poly.type
_entity_poly.pdbx_seq_one_letter_code
_entity_poly.pdbx_strand_id
1 'polypeptide(L)'
;MALSFGFEYVIVKPEQGEVLKGMFFPWCTDCDQSVLLQAVGVIGAVIMPHNLYLHSALVKSRDVDRKNPEKVREANFYFFIEGAIALFVAFIINVFVVSVFGHGLHKATNDQIYEICNKNNFIYKDVFPNNTDPVDADIYKGGIFLGCQFGAAAMYIWAIGILAAGQSSTMTGCYSGQFAMEALVLLYS
;
A
#
# COMPACT_ATOMS: atom_id res chain seq x y z
N MET A 1 -1.78 -9.26 6.80
CA MET A 1 -1.50 -8.44 5.61
C MET A 1 -0.38 -9.02 4.77
N ALA A 2 0.90 -8.88 5.11
CA ALA A 2 1.98 -9.40 4.25
C ALA A 2 1.87 -10.92 3.97
N LEU A 3 1.65 -11.73 5.01
CA LEU A 3 1.51 -13.19 4.87
C LEU A 3 0.21 -13.60 4.15
N SER A 4 -0.90 -12.91 4.41
CA SER A 4 -2.19 -13.21 3.77
C SER A 4 -2.17 -12.87 2.29
N PHE A 5 -1.71 -11.66 1.94
CA PHE A 5 -1.57 -11.25 0.55
C PHE A 5 -0.48 -12.03 -0.19
N GLY A 6 0.59 -12.44 0.51
CA GLY A 6 1.58 -13.35 -0.06
C GLY A 6 0.98 -14.71 -0.41
N PHE A 7 0.11 -15.25 0.45
CA PHE A 7 -0.61 -16.49 0.16
C PHE A 7 -1.61 -16.34 -0.99
N GLU A 8 -2.40 -15.26 -1.00
CA GLU A 8 -3.33 -14.94 -2.09
C GLU A 8 -2.59 -14.76 -3.42
N TYR A 9 -1.45 -14.07 -3.41
CA TYR A 9 -0.59 -13.89 -4.59
C TYR A 9 -0.12 -15.24 -5.17
N VAL A 10 0.29 -16.17 -4.32
CA VAL A 10 0.70 -17.52 -4.73
C VAL A 10 -0.46 -18.35 -5.28
N ILE A 11 -1.68 -18.15 -4.77
CA ILE A 11 -2.88 -18.84 -5.28
C ILE A 11 -3.30 -18.29 -6.64
N VAL A 12 -3.33 -16.96 -6.79
CA VAL A 12 -3.75 -16.30 -8.03
C VAL A 12 -2.80 -16.64 -9.18
N LYS A 13 -1.52 -16.89 -8.87
CA LYS A 13 -0.46 -17.17 -9.86
C LYS A 13 -0.50 -16.17 -11.02
N PRO A 14 -0.41 -14.86 -10.75
CA PRO A 14 -0.33 -13.88 -11.84
C PRO A 14 0.89 -14.19 -12.71
N GLU A 15 0.81 -13.89 -14.01
CA GLU A 15 1.91 -14.12 -14.94
C GLU A 15 3.13 -13.30 -14.51
N GLN A 16 4.09 -13.99 -13.90
CA GLN A 16 5.28 -13.38 -13.31
C GLN A 16 6.10 -12.60 -14.35
N GLY A 17 6.05 -13.03 -15.61
CA GLY A 17 6.69 -12.35 -16.73
C GLY A 17 6.11 -10.96 -16.98
N GLU A 18 4.78 -10.81 -16.90
CA GLU A 18 4.12 -9.52 -17.09
C GLU A 18 4.32 -8.60 -15.88
N VAL A 19 4.22 -9.14 -14.67
CA VAL A 19 4.49 -8.38 -13.43
C VAL A 19 5.93 -7.86 -13.43
N LEU A 20 6.91 -8.72 -13.74
CA LEU A 20 8.31 -8.33 -13.77
C LEU A 20 8.60 -7.33 -14.89
N LYS A 21 8.01 -7.52 -16.09
CA LYS A 21 8.11 -6.53 -17.16
C LYS A 21 7.56 -5.19 -16.69
N GLY A 22 6.36 -5.15 -16.11
CA GLY A 22 5.72 -3.92 -15.65
C GLY A 22 6.47 -3.22 -14.51
N MET A 23 7.22 -3.97 -13.70
CA MET A 23 8.08 -3.41 -12.65
C MET A 23 9.33 -2.71 -13.19
N PHE A 24 9.96 -3.25 -14.24
CA PHE A 24 11.25 -2.74 -14.74
C PHE A 24 11.12 -1.82 -15.97
N PHE A 25 10.08 -2.00 -16.76
CA PHE A 25 9.82 -1.23 -17.97
C PHE A 25 8.51 -0.47 -17.82
N PRO A 26 8.54 0.85 -17.57
CA PRO A 26 7.34 1.67 -17.65
C PRO A 26 6.98 1.86 -19.13
N TRP A 27 5.92 1.19 -19.61
CA TRP A 27 5.32 1.46 -20.91
C TRP A 27 3.90 1.99 -20.74
N CYS A 28 3.46 2.83 -21.68
CA CYS A 28 2.08 3.25 -21.75
C CYS A 28 1.64 3.32 -23.20
N THR A 29 0.74 2.43 -23.60
CA THR A 29 0.21 2.35 -24.97
C THR A 29 -0.98 3.29 -25.19
N ASP A 30 -1.82 3.50 -24.17
CA ASP A 30 -3.04 4.33 -24.22
C ASP A 30 -3.16 5.22 -22.96
N CYS A 31 -2.19 6.11 -22.75
CA CYS A 31 -2.16 7.00 -21.58
C CYS A 31 -3.24 8.08 -21.67
N ASP A 32 -4.40 7.79 -21.11
CA ASP A 32 -5.41 8.80 -20.79
C ASP A 32 -5.01 9.63 -19.55
N GLN A 33 -5.56 10.84 -19.43
CA GLN A 33 -5.29 11.73 -18.28
C GLN A 33 -5.66 11.06 -16.94
N SER A 34 -6.69 10.21 -16.93
CA SER A 34 -7.10 9.44 -15.75
C SER A 34 -6.01 8.47 -15.26
N VAL A 35 -5.35 7.75 -16.17
CA VAL A 35 -4.27 6.80 -15.86
C VAL A 35 -3.04 7.54 -15.33
N LEU A 36 -2.71 8.69 -15.91
CA LEU A 36 -1.60 9.51 -15.45
C LEU A 36 -1.86 10.09 -14.05
N LEU A 37 -3.08 10.55 -13.78
CA LEU A 37 -3.48 11.02 -12.45
C LEU A 37 -3.42 9.89 -11.42
N GLN A 38 -3.82 8.67 -11.77
CA GLN A 38 -3.67 7.50 -10.90
C GLN A 38 -2.20 7.18 -10.62
N ALA A 39 -1.34 7.19 -11.63
CA ALA A 39 0.09 6.94 -11.46
C ALA A 39 0.75 7.98 -10.54
N VAL A 40 0.45 9.27 -10.74
CA VAL A 40 0.92 10.35 -9.86
C VAL A 40 0.36 10.18 -8.44
N GLY A 41 -0.90 9.76 -8.31
CA GLY A 41 -1.54 9.45 -7.03
C GLY A 41 -0.82 8.32 -6.28
N VAL A 42 -0.43 7.25 -6.98
CA VAL A 42 0.36 6.15 -6.41
C VAL A 42 1.74 6.65 -5.96
N ILE A 43 2.42 7.46 -6.77
CA ILE A 43 3.72 8.06 -6.38
C ILE A 43 3.57 8.93 -5.12
N GLY A 44 2.53 9.78 -5.07
CA GLY A 44 2.25 10.62 -3.91
C GLY A 44 1.86 9.83 -2.66
N ALA A 45 1.17 8.70 -2.83
CA ALA A 45 0.84 7.80 -1.72
C ALA A 45 2.08 7.07 -1.18
N VAL A 46 3.04 6.72 -2.04
CA VAL A 46 4.29 6.06 -1.62
C VAL A 46 5.27 7.07 -1.00
N ILE A 47 5.42 8.25 -1.59
CA ILE A 47 6.33 9.30 -1.11
C ILE A 47 5.55 10.24 -0.20
N MET A 48 5.40 9.85 1.07
CA MET A 48 4.73 10.64 2.10
C MET A 48 5.69 11.71 2.67
N PRO A 49 5.48 13.02 2.40
CA PRO A 49 6.44 14.04 2.81
C PRO A 49 6.63 14.13 4.32
N HIS A 50 5.56 13.94 5.09
CA HIS A 50 5.60 13.97 6.56
C HIS A 50 6.47 12.86 7.16
N ASN A 51 6.59 11.70 6.49
CA ASN A 51 7.47 10.62 6.94
C ASN A 51 8.95 11.00 6.79
N LEU A 52 9.32 11.84 5.81
CA LEU A 52 10.70 12.34 5.67
C LEU A 52 11.08 13.25 6.84
N TYR A 53 10.16 14.14 7.26
CA TYR A 53 10.36 15.01 8.43
C TYR A 53 10.45 14.19 9.72
N LEU A 54 9.52 13.25 9.91
CA LEU A 54 9.48 12.38 11.08
C LEU A 54 10.76 11.54 11.20
N HIS A 55 11.19 10.90 10.11
CA HIS A 55 12.41 10.09 10.10
C HIS A 55 13.66 10.94 10.41
N SER A 56 13.72 12.16 9.88
CA SER A 56 14.81 13.10 10.18
C SER A 56 14.84 13.54 11.65
N ALA A 57 13.67 13.69 12.28
CA ALA A 57 13.55 14.02 13.70
C ALA A 57 13.90 12.82 14.61
N LEU A 58 13.46 11.61 14.24
CA LEU A 58 13.77 10.37 14.97
C LEU A 58 15.25 10.01 14.95
N VAL A 59 15.96 10.28 13.85
CA VAL A 59 17.43 10.09 13.80
C VAL A 59 18.13 10.99 14.83
N LYS A 60 17.57 12.16 15.15
CA LYS A 60 18.13 13.09 16.15
C LYS A 60 17.81 12.74 17.61
N SER A 61 16.80 11.90 17.88
CA SER A 61 16.43 11.53 19.25
C SER A 61 17.31 10.44 19.85
N ARG A 62 18.07 9.71 19.04
CA ARG A 62 19.00 8.68 19.50
C ARG A 62 20.30 9.31 20.00
N ASP A 63 20.77 8.89 21.17
CA ASP A 63 22.02 9.38 21.75
C ASP A 63 23.21 8.84 20.95
N VAL A 64 23.81 9.71 20.14
CA VAL A 64 24.99 9.41 19.32
C VAL A 64 26.06 10.41 19.69
N ASP A 65 27.23 9.93 20.11
CA ASP A 65 28.38 10.76 20.39
C ASP A 65 28.92 11.39 19.09
N ARG A 66 28.49 12.62 18.81
CA ARG A 66 28.85 13.38 17.60
C ARG A 66 30.31 13.81 17.55
N LYS A 67 31.06 13.62 18.64
CA LYS A 67 32.49 13.95 18.71
C LYS A 67 33.37 12.91 18.03
N ASN A 68 32.88 11.67 17.89
CA ASN A 68 33.60 10.60 17.21
C ASN A 68 33.01 10.34 15.82
N PRO A 69 33.72 10.67 14.72
CA PRO A 69 33.21 10.48 13.36
C PRO A 69 32.95 9.01 13.00
N GLU A 70 33.65 8.05 13.62
CA GLU A 70 33.42 6.62 13.37
C GLU A 70 32.06 6.16 13.89
N LYS A 71 31.67 6.61 15.10
CA LYS A 71 30.36 6.29 15.69
C LYS A 71 29.21 6.92 14.92
N VAL A 72 29.40 8.11 14.36
CA VAL A 72 28.40 8.75 13.49
C VAL A 72 28.22 7.96 12.18
N ARG A 73 29.32 7.49 11.58
CA ARG A 73 29.25 6.68 10.35
C ARG A 73 28.56 5.35 10.58
N GLU A 74 28.87 4.68 11.69
CA GLU A 74 28.24 3.42 12.08
C GLU A 74 26.74 3.61 12.35
N ALA A 75 26.34 4.65 13.10
CA ALA A 75 24.94 4.97 13.34
C ALA A 75 24.17 5.21 12.03
N ASN A 76 24.74 5.99 11.11
CA ASN A 76 24.13 6.26 9.81
C ASN A 76 23.94 4.97 8.98
N PHE A 77 24.88 4.04 9.04
CA PHE A 77 24.78 2.77 8.31
C PHE A 77 23.64 1.89 8.86
N TYR A 78 23.51 1.77 10.18
CA TYR A 78 22.39 1.03 10.78
C TYR A 78 21.04 1.67 10.45
N PHE A 79 20.94 3.01 10.52
CA PHE A 79 19.71 3.72 10.14
C PHE A 79 19.36 3.51 8.68
N PHE A 80 20.34 3.51 7.78
CA PHE A 80 20.11 3.24 6.37
C PHE A 80 19.57 1.82 6.15
N ILE A 81 20.15 0.82 6.82
CA ILE A 81 19.68 -0.57 6.73
C ILE A 81 18.27 -0.72 7.30
N GLU A 82 17.99 -0.13 8.46
CA GLU A 82 16.67 -0.19 9.10
C GLU A 82 15.59 0.40 8.19
N GLY A 83 15.85 1.60 7.63
CA GLY A 83 14.96 2.25 6.67
C GLY A 83 14.82 1.45 5.37
N ALA A 84 15.92 0.92 4.84
CA ALA A 84 15.90 0.13 3.60
C ALA A 84 15.08 -1.16 3.75
N ILE A 85 15.22 -1.88 4.87
CA ILE A 85 14.44 -3.09 5.15
C ILE A 85 12.96 -2.75 5.30
N ALA A 86 12.62 -1.69 6.03
CA ALA A 86 11.23 -1.27 6.21
C ALA A 86 10.56 -0.90 4.88
N LEU A 87 11.23 -0.10 4.05
CA LEU A 87 10.75 0.26 2.71
C LEU A 87 10.67 -0.93 1.77
N PHE A 88 11.62 -1.87 1.85
CA PHE A 88 11.61 -3.09 1.05
C PHE A 88 10.41 -4.00 1.38
N VAL A 89 10.10 -4.18 2.67
CA VAL A 89 8.90 -4.91 3.09
C VAL A 89 7.63 -4.20 2.61
N ALA A 90 7.55 -2.88 2.75
CA ALA A 90 6.40 -2.10 2.25
C ALA A 90 6.24 -2.23 0.73
N PHE A 91 7.34 -2.21 -0.02
CA PHE A 91 7.34 -2.43 -1.46
C PHE A 91 6.77 -3.79 -1.84
N ILE A 92 7.20 -4.87 -1.18
CA ILE A 92 6.69 -6.23 -1.44
C ILE A 92 5.17 -6.30 -1.21
N ILE A 93 4.68 -5.71 -0.11
CA ILE A 93 3.25 -5.70 0.19
C ILE A 93 2.48 -4.95 -0.90
N ASN A 94 2.95 -3.77 -1.33
CA ASN A 94 2.32 -3.01 -2.39
C ASN A 94 2.29 -3.78 -3.71
N VAL A 95 3.37 -4.48 -4.07
CA VAL A 95 3.41 -5.33 -5.26
C VAL A 95 2.37 -6.46 -5.17
N PHE A 96 2.26 -7.14 -4.03
CA PHE A 96 1.26 -8.21 -3.86
C PHE A 96 -0.16 -7.69 -3.96
N VAL A 97 -0.47 -6.59 -3.27
CA VAL A 97 -1.81 -5.97 -3.29
C VAL A 97 -2.18 -5.53 -4.70
N VAL A 98 -1.31 -4.76 -5.37
CA VAL A 98 -1.56 -4.28 -6.74
C VAL A 98 -1.67 -5.44 -7.73
N SER A 99 -0.87 -6.50 -7.58
CA SER A 99 -0.94 -7.65 -8.48
C SER A 99 -2.23 -8.46 -8.31
N VAL A 100 -2.67 -8.70 -7.07
CA VAL A 100 -3.91 -9.45 -6.79
C VAL A 100 -5.13 -8.68 -7.30
N PHE A 101 -5.20 -7.37 -7.01
CA PHE A 101 -6.31 -6.54 -7.50
C PHE A 101 -6.22 -6.27 -9.00
N GLY A 102 -5.01 -6.07 -9.54
CA GLY A 102 -4.78 -5.92 -10.97
C GLY A 102 -5.27 -7.13 -11.73
N HIS A 103 -4.84 -8.34 -11.36
CA HIS A 103 -5.31 -9.56 -12.02
C HIS A 103 -6.82 -9.81 -11.81
N GLY A 104 -7.35 -9.49 -10.64
CA GLY A 104 -8.74 -9.75 -10.29
C GLY A 104 -9.77 -8.79 -10.86
N LEU A 105 -9.42 -7.50 -11.00
CA LEU A 105 -10.35 -6.42 -11.35
C LEU A 105 -10.03 -5.76 -12.70
N HIS A 106 -8.93 -6.09 -13.37
CA HIS A 106 -8.59 -5.46 -14.65
C HIS A 106 -9.64 -5.80 -15.73
N LYS A 107 -10.41 -4.79 -16.14
CA LYS A 107 -11.52 -4.90 -17.11
C LYS A 107 -12.64 -5.87 -16.69
N ALA A 108 -12.76 -6.18 -15.41
CA ALA A 108 -13.84 -7.03 -14.90
C ALA A 108 -15.20 -6.30 -14.94
N THR A 109 -16.24 -7.01 -15.37
CA THR A 109 -17.64 -6.52 -15.29
C THR A 109 -18.30 -6.98 -13.99
N ASN A 110 -19.33 -6.27 -13.53
CA ASN A 110 -20.00 -6.62 -12.28
C ASN A 110 -20.61 -8.02 -12.33
N ASP A 111 -21.10 -8.45 -13.49
CA ASP A 111 -21.62 -9.81 -13.73
C ASP A 111 -20.59 -10.91 -13.44
N GLN A 112 -19.34 -10.71 -13.89
CA GLN A 112 -18.27 -11.70 -13.70
C GLN A 112 -17.95 -11.89 -12.22
N ILE A 113 -17.91 -10.78 -11.45
CA ILE A 113 -17.67 -10.85 -10.01
C ILE A 113 -18.87 -11.46 -9.30
N TYR A 114 -20.09 -11.13 -9.72
CA TYR A 114 -21.31 -11.70 -9.18
C TYR A 114 -21.35 -13.23 -9.34
N GLU A 115 -20.96 -13.76 -10.49
CA GLU A 115 -20.85 -15.21 -10.73
C GLU A 115 -19.83 -15.88 -9.81
N ILE A 116 -18.67 -15.26 -9.59
CA ILE A 116 -17.64 -15.74 -8.66
C ILE A 116 -18.20 -15.79 -7.23
N CYS A 117 -18.85 -14.71 -6.78
CA CYS A 117 -19.48 -14.64 -5.47
C CYS A 117 -20.58 -15.71 -5.30
N ASN A 118 -21.38 -15.96 -6.34
CA ASN A 118 -22.45 -16.94 -6.30
C ASN A 118 -21.91 -18.39 -6.27
N LYS A 119 -20.84 -18.68 -7.02
CA LYS A 119 -20.17 -19.99 -7.02
C LYS A 119 -19.60 -20.35 -5.64
N ASN A 120 -19.06 -19.36 -4.93
CA ASN A 120 -18.51 -19.54 -3.59
C ASN A 120 -19.56 -19.34 -2.47
N ASN A 121 -20.85 -19.18 -2.83
CA ASN A 121 -21.99 -19.00 -1.93
C ASN A 121 -21.79 -17.88 -0.89
N PHE A 122 -21.23 -16.75 -1.32
CA PHE A 122 -20.92 -15.63 -0.44
C PHE A 122 -22.14 -14.74 -0.17
N ILE A 123 -22.27 -14.25 1.07
CA ILE A 123 -23.47 -13.55 1.56
C ILE A 123 -23.64 -12.15 0.93
N TYR A 124 -22.54 -11.45 0.64
CA TYR A 124 -22.53 -10.05 0.20
C TYR A 124 -22.51 -9.87 -1.33
N LYS A 125 -23.18 -10.76 -2.06
CA LYS A 125 -23.23 -10.75 -3.54
C LYS A 125 -24.03 -9.58 -4.12
N ASP A 126 -24.93 -9.00 -3.33
CA ASP A 126 -25.80 -7.88 -3.67
C ASP A 126 -25.07 -6.55 -3.91
N VAL A 127 -23.82 -6.45 -3.44
CA VAL A 127 -22.97 -5.26 -3.65
C VAL A 127 -22.51 -5.11 -5.10
N PHE A 128 -22.48 -6.20 -5.87
CA PHE A 128 -22.22 -6.19 -7.30
C PHE A 128 -23.54 -6.39 -8.05
N PRO A 129 -24.15 -5.34 -8.62
CA PRO A 129 -25.36 -5.50 -9.42
C PRO A 129 -25.05 -6.29 -10.69
N ASN A 130 -26.02 -7.07 -11.18
CA ASN A 130 -25.89 -7.85 -12.41
C ASN A 130 -26.01 -6.94 -13.65
N ASN A 131 -25.01 -6.08 -13.82
CA ASN A 131 -24.86 -5.14 -14.93
C ASN A 131 -23.53 -5.37 -15.66
N THR A 132 -23.52 -5.12 -16.97
CA THR A 132 -22.32 -5.16 -17.82
C THR A 132 -21.36 -3.98 -17.61
N ASP A 133 -21.66 -3.06 -16.69
CA ASP A 133 -20.82 -1.90 -16.40
C ASP A 133 -19.47 -2.34 -15.81
N PRO A 134 -18.38 -1.59 -16.09
CA PRO A 134 -17.09 -1.86 -15.48
C PRO A 134 -17.17 -1.69 -13.96
N VAL A 135 -16.48 -2.57 -13.24
CA VAL A 135 -16.46 -2.53 -11.78
C VAL A 135 -15.67 -1.31 -11.31
N ASP A 136 -16.34 -0.47 -10.51
CA ASP A 136 -15.65 0.61 -9.80
C ASP A 136 -14.87 0.04 -8.61
N ALA A 137 -13.56 0.23 -8.60
CA ALA A 137 -12.63 -0.37 -7.66
C ALA A 137 -12.45 0.52 -6.42
N ASP A 138 -13.34 0.37 -5.44
CA ASP A 138 -13.26 1.04 -4.14
C ASP A 138 -12.74 0.09 -3.04
N ILE A 139 -12.21 0.63 -1.95
CA ILE A 139 -11.64 -0.10 -0.81
C ILE A 139 -12.66 -1.10 -0.23
N TYR A 140 -13.94 -0.72 -0.17
CA TYR A 140 -15.04 -1.57 0.28
C TYR A 140 -15.31 -2.73 -0.68
N LYS A 141 -15.47 -2.42 -1.98
CA LYS A 141 -15.72 -3.41 -3.03
C LYS A 141 -14.54 -4.37 -3.20
N GLY A 142 -13.31 -3.88 -3.05
CA GLY A 142 -12.10 -4.69 -3.06
C GLY A 142 -12.08 -5.71 -1.92
N GLY A 143 -12.51 -5.34 -0.71
CA GLY A 143 -12.62 -6.26 0.41
C GLY A 143 -13.66 -7.37 0.18
N ILE A 144 -14.79 -7.03 -0.42
CA ILE A 144 -15.83 -8.01 -0.76
C ILE A 144 -15.37 -8.92 -1.90
N PHE A 145 -14.67 -8.38 -2.91
CA PHE A 145 -14.06 -9.18 -3.97
C PHE A 145 -13.11 -10.24 -3.40
N LEU A 146 -12.23 -9.85 -2.47
CA LEU A 146 -11.35 -10.80 -1.77
C LEU A 146 -12.17 -11.85 -1.00
N GLY A 147 -13.26 -11.42 -0.35
CA GLY A 147 -14.21 -12.30 0.32
C GLY A 147 -14.86 -13.32 -0.60
N CYS A 148 -15.28 -12.88 -1.79
CA CYS A 148 -15.87 -13.75 -2.80
C CYS A 148 -14.85 -14.73 -3.40
N GLN A 149 -13.60 -14.31 -3.62
CA GLN A 149 -12.59 -15.12 -4.29
C GLN A 149 -11.87 -16.09 -3.34
N PHE A 150 -11.51 -15.65 -2.14
CA PHE A 150 -10.68 -16.39 -1.18
C PHE A 150 -11.41 -16.78 0.10
N GLY A 151 -12.65 -16.29 0.29
CA GLY A 151 -13.48 -16.56 1.46
C GLY A 151 -13.47 -15.45 2.50
N ALA A 152 -14.34 -15.58 3.50
CA ALA A 152 -14.56 -14.55 4.53
C ALA A 152 -13.29 -14.17 5.32
N ALA A 153 -12.34 -15.09 5.48
CA ALA A 153 -11.09 -14.83 6.18
C ALA A 153 -10.27 -13.70 5.52
N ALA A 154 -10.17 -13.68 4.19
CA ALA A 154 -9.45 -12.65 3.46
C ALA A 154 -10.10 -11.26 3.64
N MET A 155 -11.44 -11.21 3.59
CA MET A 155 -12.21 -9.98 3.84
C MET A 155 -11.94 -9.41 5.24
N TYR A 156 -11.95 -10.25 6.28
CA TYR A 156 -11.69 -9.78 7.65
C TYR A 156 -10.23 -9.34 7.83
N ILE A 157 -9.27 -10.05 7.24
CA ILE A 157 -7.86 -9.67 7.30
C ILE A 157 -7.63 -8.32 6.61
N TRP A 158 -8.26 -8.09 5.45
CA TRP A 158 -8.25 -6.80 4.76
C TRP A 158 -8.82 -5.68 5.63
N ALA A 159 -10.00 -5.89 6.23
CA ALA A 159 -10.64 -4.91 7.09
C ALA A 159 -9.79 -4.56 8.33
N ILE A 160 -9.21 -5.56 9.00
CA ILE A 160 -8.29 -5.35 10.13
C ILE A 160 -7.03 -4.62 9.66
N GLY A 161 -6.52 -4.96 8.47
CA GLY A 161 -5.37 -4.30 7.86
C GLY A 161 -5.58 -2.82 7.61
N ILE A 162 -6.73 -2.43 7.06
CA ILE A 162 -7.09 -1.02 6.84
C ILE A 162 -7.26 -0.30 8.17
N LEU A 163 -7.90 -0.93 9.16
CA LEU A 163 -8.05 -0.35 10.49
C LEU A 163 -6.68 -0.07 11.13
N ALA A 164 -5.77 -1.04 11.08
CA ALA A 164 -4.42 -0.90 11.60
C ALA A 164 -3.62 0.19 10.85
N ALA A 165 -3.75 0.27 9.53
CA ALA A 165 -3.11 1.31 8.72
C ALA A 165 -3.61 2.72 9.11
N GLY A 166 -4.93 2.87 9.35
CA GLY A 166 -5.53 4.11 9.82
C GLY A 166 -4.96 4.57 11.16
N GLN A 167 -4.86 3.67 12.14
CA GLN A 167 -4.27 3.98 13.45
C GLN A 167 -2.80 4.40 13.35
N SER A 168 -2.02 3.69 12.52
CA SER A 168 -0.62 4.03 12.27
C SER A 168 -0.48 5.44 11.69
N SER A 169 -1.36 5.81 10.74
CA SER A 169 -1.34 7.14 10.12
C SER A 169 -1.69 8.26 11.10
N THR A 170 -2.60 8.01 12.06
CA THR A 170 -2.92 9.00 13.09
C THR A 170 -1.71 9.27 13.99
N MET A 171 -1.00 8.22 14.42
CA MET A 171 0.21 8.38 15.25
C MET A 171 1.32 9.13 14.53
N THR A 172 1.68 8.72 13.31
CA THR A 172 2.75 9.39 12.53
C THR A 172 2.37 10.81 12.15
N GLY A 173 1.09 11.06 11.86
CA GLY A 173 0.53 12.39 11.65
C GLY A 173 0.72 13.31 12.85
N CYS A 174 0.37 12.87 14.05
CA CYS A 174 0.54 13.67 15.27
C CYS A 174 2.02 13.97 15.57
N TYR A 175 2.92 12.98 15.47
CA TYR A 175 4.35 13.21 15.71
C TYR A 175 4.98 14.14 14.68
N SER A 176 4.69 13.94 13.39
CA SER A 176 5.21 14.80 12.33
C SER A 176 4.70 16.24 12.46
N GLY A 177 3.43 16.41 12.84
CA GLY A 177 2.83 17.71 13.13
C GLY A 177 3.49 18.41 14.32
N GLN A 178 3.79 17.68 15.41
CA GLN A 178 4.50 18.24 16.55
C GLN A 178 5.88 18.77 16.15
N PHE A 179 6.69 17.96 15.46
CA PHE A 179 8.03 18.38 15.04
C PHE A 179 8.01 19.54 14.04
N ALA A 180 7.05 19.54 13.11
CA ALA A 180 6.89 20.64 12.17
C ALA A 180 6.50 21.95 12.88
N MET A 181 5.58 21.88 13.84
CA MET A 181 5.18 23.06 14.63
C MET A 181 6.32 23.57 15.51
N GLU A 182 7.04 22.70 16.22
CA GLU A 182 8.19 23.10 17.04
C GLU A 182 9.28 23.77 16.17
N ALA A 183 9.59 23.20 15.01
CA ALA A 183 10.60 23.77 14.11
C ALA A 183 10.18 25.13 13.53
N LEU A 184 8.91 25.30 13.14
CA LEU A 184 8.42 26.53 12.52
C LEU A 184 8.18 27.66 13.54
N VAL A 185 7.69 27.33 14.74
CA VAL A 185 7.41 28.33 15.79
C VAL A 185 8.70 28.83 16.42
N LEU A 186 9.69 27.96 16.66
CA LEU A 186 11.00 28.37 17.19
C LEU A 186 11.83 29.20 16.21
N LEU A 187 11.53 29.17 14.91
CA LEU A 187 12.18 30.04 13.92
C LEU A 187 11.64 31.48 13.95
N TYR A 188 10.52 31.74 14.62
CA TYR A 188 9.85 33.05 14.68
C TYR A 188 9.96 33.76 16.04
N SER A 189 10.73 33.21 17.01
CA SER A 189 11.11 33.85 18.29
C SER A 189 12.61 34.09 18.34
#